data_AF-A0A927NIX5-F1
#
_entry.id   AF-A0A927NIX5-F1
#
_cell.length_a   1.000
_cell.length_b   1.000
_cell.length_c   1.000
_cell.angle_alpha   90.00
_cell.angle_beta   90.00
_cell.angle_gamma   90.00
#
_symmetry.space_group_name_H-M   'P 1'
#
loop_
_entity.id
_entity.type
_entity.pdbx_description
1 polymer ?
#
loop_
_entity_poly.entity_id
_entity_poly.type
_entity_poly.pdbx_seq_one_letter_code
_entity_poly.pdbx_strand_id
1 'polypeptide(L)' 'MINEPSVDVMIRKLGTEEEPISRYALCTVAAKRARQIIETEKNAGITDSMGKDKELLSACKDIADGKVVIAKD' A
#
# COMPACT_ATOMS: atom_id res chain seq x y z
N MET A 1 -9.39 -3.60 -11.54
CA MET A 1 -8.69 -2.83 -12.60
C MET A 1 -7.36 -2.32 -12.03
N ILE A 2 -6.33 -2.05 -12.83
CA ILE A 2 -5.03 -1.55 -12.31
C ILE A 2 -5.15 -0.14 -11.70
N ASN A 3 -6.12 0.65 -12.16
CA ASN A 3 -6.26 2.06 -11.79
C ASN A 3 -7.09 2.27 -10.51
N GLU A 4 -7.45 1.20 -9.82
CA GLU A 4 -8.21 1.24 -8.57
C GLU A 4 -7.38 0.61 -7.44
N PRO A 5 -7.17 1.32 -6.33
CA PRO A 5 -7.60 2.70 -6.03
C PRO A 5 -6.85 3.78 -6.84
N SER A 6 -7.46 4.97 -6.97
CA SER A 6 -6.86 6.10 -7.69
C SER A 6 -5.59 6.61 -7.02
N VAL A 7 -4.59 6.95 -7.83
CA VAL A 7 -3.30 7.49 -7.40
C VAL A 7 -3.46 8.76 -6.55
N ASP A 8 -4.35 9.66 -6.97
CA ASP A 8 -4.54 10.93 -6.26
C ASP A 8 -5.14 10.74 -4.86
N VAL A 9 -6.00 9.74 -4.70
CA VAL A 9 -6.57 9.38 -3.39
C VAL A 9 -5.47 8.87 -2.46
N MET A 10 -4.61 7.98 -2.95
CA MET A 10 -3.51 7.42 -2.16
C MET A 10 -2.49 8.50 -1.76
N ILE A 11 -2.16 9.42 -2.67
CA ILE A 11 -1.26 10.55 -2.39
C ILE A 11 -1.81 11.42 -1.26
N ARG A 12 -3.10 11.77 -1.31
CA ARG A 12 -3.73 12.59 -0.28
C ARG A 12 -3.85 11.86 1.05
N LYS A 13 -4.11 10.55 1.03
CA LYS A 13 -4.22 9.74 2.26
C LYS A 13 -2.91 9.58 3.02
N LEU A 14 -1.79 9.54 2.32
CA LEU A 14 -0.47 9.40 2.93
C LEU A 14 0.17 10.74 3.33
N GLY A 15 -0.37 11.85 2.86
CA GLY A 15 0.05 13.20 3.21
C GLY A 15 -1.05 13.97 3.93
N THR A 16 -0.95 15.29 3.89
CA THR A 16 -2.03 16.20 4.29
C THR A 16 -2.59 16.93 3.07
N GLU A 17 -3.70 17.66 3.22
CA GLU A 17 -4.21 18.49 2.11
C GLU A 17 -3.21 19.56 1.67
N GLU A 18 -2.46 20.10 2.63
CA GLU A 18 -1.46 21.16 2.41
C GLU A 18 -0.11 20.60 1.93
N GLU A 19 0.24 19.37 2.33
CA GLU A 19 1.48 18.69 1.96
C GLU A 19 1.20 17.25 1.48
N PRO A 20 0.72 17.08 0.23
CA PRO A 20 0.57 15.75 -0.37
C PRO A 20 1.94 15.12 -0.63
N ILE A 21 2.03 13.80 -0.53
CA ILE A 21 3.28 13.10 -0.84
C ILE A 21 3.55 13.05 -2.35
N SER A 22 4.81 12.89 -2.73
CA SER A 22 5.16 12.69 -4.15
C SER A 22 4.74 11.30 -4.65
N ARG A 23 4.54 11.16 -5.96
CA ARG A 23 4.30 9.85 -6.61
C ARG A 23 5.43 8.86 -6.36
N TYR A 24 6.68 9.33 -6.27
CA TYR A 24 7.83 8.49 -5.94
C TYR A 24 7.79 7.98 -4.49
N ALA A 25 7.33 8.83 -3.56
CA ALA A 25 7.10 8.42 -2.18
C ALA A 25 5.99 7.36 -2.11
N LEU A 26 4.89 7.53 -2.85
CA LEU A 26 3.82 6.55 -2.95
C LEU A 26 4.35 5.18 -3.42
N CYS A 27 5.14 5.13 -4.48
CA CYS A 27 5.74 3.87 -4.97
C CYS A 27 6.56 3.18 -3.88
N THR A 28 7.34 3.95 -3.12
CA THR A 28 8.18 3.42 -2.03
C THR A 28 7.33 2.85 -0.90
N VAL A 29 6.29 3.57 -0.48
CA VAL A 29 5.40 3.16 0.61
C VAL A 29 4.57 1.94 0.21
N ALA A 30 4.00 1.92 -0.99
CA ALA A 30 3.26 0.79 -1.52
C ALA A 30 4.14 -0.46 -1.61
N ALA A 31 5.38 -0.33 -2.10
CA ALA A 31 6.33 -1.44 -2.17
C ALA A 31 6.71 -1.98 -0.77
N LYS A 32 6.98 -1.08 0.20
CA LYS A 32 7.26 -1.48 1.60
C LYS A 32 6.07 -2.19 2.23
N ARG A 33 4.86 -1.67 2.05
CA ARG A 33 3.63 -2.27 2.57
C ARG A 33 3.36 -3.65 1.95
N ALA A 34 3.55 -3.79 0.64
CA ALA A 34 3.43 -5.08 -0.03
C ALA A 34 4.41 -6.11 0.54
N ARG A 35 5.66 -5.72 0.84
CA ARG A 35 6.62 -6.60 1.51
C ARG A 35 6.17 -7.04 2.90
N GLN A 36 5.62 -6.11 3.70
CA GLN A 36 5.08 -6.46 5.03
C GLN A 36 3.97 -7.51 4.92
N ILE A 37 3.10 -7.40 3.91
CA ILE A 37 2.04 -8.38 3.64
C ILE A 37 2.66 -9.74 3.30
N ILE A 38 3.62 -9.79 2.36
CA ILE A 38 4.32 -11.02 1.97
C ILE A 38 4.99 -11.68 3.17
N GLU A 39 5.69 -10.91 4.00
CA GLU A 39 6.36 -11.43 5.21
C GLU A 39 5.34 -11.98 6.22
N THR A 40 4.21 -11.31 6.38
CA THR A 40 3.13 -11.76 7.27
C THR A 40 2.52 -13.07 6.79
N GLU A 41 2.23 -13.19 5.50
CA GLU A 41 1.68 -14.42 4.90
C GLU A 41 2.67 -15.58 4.99
N LYS A 42 3.95 -15.32 4.71
CA LYS A 42 5.02 -16.30 4.85
C LYS A 42 5.15 -16.79 6.30
N ASN A 43 5.10 -15.88 7.28
CA ASN A 43 5.17 -16.23 8.70
C ASN A 43 3.93 -17.00 9.17
N ALA A 44 2.77 -16.78 8.53
CA ALA A 44 1.54 -17.53 8.79
C ALA A 44 1.51 -18.91 8.08
N GLY A 45 2.57 -19.29 7.36
CA GLY A 45 2.64 -20.55 6.61
C GLY A 45 1.79 -20.56 5.34
N ILE A 46 1.31 -19.40 4.88
CA ILE A 46 0.53 -19.27 3.65
C ILE A 46 1.53 -19.20 2.49
N THR A 47 1.54 -20.24 1.66
CA THR A 47 2.42 -20.37 0.48
C THR A 47 1.68 -20.21 -0.83
N ASP A 48 0.36 -20.37 -0.83
CA ASP A 48 -0.46 -20.23 -2.02
C ASP A 48 -1.56 -19.18 -1.81
N SER A 49 -1.57 -18.20 -2.71
CA SER A 49 -2.48 -17.06 -2.73
C SER A 49 -3.55 -17.23 -3.82
N MET A 50 -3.84 -18.46 -4.26
CA MET A 50 -4.89 -18.73 -5.25
C MET A 50 -6.23 -18.09 -4.83
N GLY A 51 -6.65 -17.09 -5.61
CA GLY A 51 -7.91 -16.34 -5.40
C GLY A 51 -7.78 -15.07 -4.55
N LYS A 52 -6.60 -14.76 -3.99
CA LYS A 52 -6.36 -13.50 -3.30
C LYS A 52 -5.88 -12.41 -4.25
N ASP A 53 -6.17 -11.16 -3.89
CA ASP A 53 -5.54 -10.00 -4.50
C ASP A 53 -4.02 -10.12 -4.40
N LYS A 54 -3.32 -9.66 -5.45
CA LYS A 54 -1.87 -9.47 -5.37
C LYS A 54 -1.53 -8.56 -4.19
N GLU A 55 -0.43 -8.83 -3.53
CA GLU A 55 0.00 -8.17 -2.29
C GLU A 55 0.19 -6.67 -2.49
N LEU A 56 0.61 -6.27 -3.71
CA LEU A 56 0.69 -4.87 -4.10
C LEU A 56 -0.69 -4.21 -4.23
N LEU A 57 -1.70 -4.91 -4.74
CA LEU A 57 -3.06 -4.39 -4.80
C LEU A 57 -3.65 -4.27 -3.38
N SER A 58 -3.41 -5.26 -2.52
CA SER A 58 -3.77 -5.19 -1.09
C SER A 58 -3.10 -4.01 -0.39
N ALA A 59 -1.81 -3.74 -0.70
CA ALA A 59 -1.11 -2.57 -0.18
C ALA A 59 -1.73 -1.26 -0.65
N CYS A 60 -2.09 -1.14 -1.93
CA CYS A 60 -2.77 0.05 -2.44
C CYS A 60 -4.13 0.28 -1.77
N LYS A 61 -4.90 -0.80 -1.53
CA LYS A 61 -6.18 -0.73 -0.80
C LYS A 61 -5.97 -0.28 0.65
N ASP A 62 -4.99 -0.85 1.37
CA ASP A 62 -4.67 -0.44 2.73
C ASP A 62 -4.28 1.05 2.82
N ILE A 63 -3.57 1.56 1.82
CA ILE A 63 -3.22 2.98 1.72
C ILE A 63 -4.48 3.84 1.51
N ALA A 64 -5.36 3.46 0.59
CA ALA A 64 -6.59 4.18 0.31
C ALA A 64 -7.56 4.19 1.52
N ASP A 65 -7.58 3.10 2.28
CA ASP A 65 -8.33 2.94 3.52
C ASP A 65 -7.73 3.74 4.70
N GLY A 66 -6.51 4.27 4.55
CA GLY A 66 -5.82 5.01 5.62
C GLY A 66 -5.23 4.12 6.73
N LYS A 67 -5.00 2.83 6.46
CA LYS A 67 -4.37 1.87 7.40
C LYS A 67 -2.84 2.00 7.46
N VAL A 68 -2.26 2.79 6.56
CA VAL A 68 -0.81 2.98 6.43
C VAL A 68 -0.48 4.43 6.74
N VAL A 69 0.51 4.63 7.61
CA VAL A 69 1.06 5.94 7.96
C VAL A 69 2.54 6.01 7.59
N ILE A 70 3.00 7.20 7.25
CA ILE A 70 4.42 7.46 6.99
C ILE A 70 4.98 8.19 8.21
N ALA A 71 5.98 7.59 8.86
CA ALA A 71 6.83 8.31 9.80
C ALA A 71 8.02 8.88 9.02
N LYS A 72 8.18 10.21 9.03
CA LYS A 72 9.44 10.87 8.68
C LYS A 72 10.21 11.00 10.01
N ASP A 73 11.39 10.40 10.07
CA ASP A 73 12.36 10.65 11.14
C ASP A 73 13.02 12.01 10.92
#